data_AF-A0AA35RPY1-F1
#
_entry.id   AF-A0AA35RPY1-F1
#
_cell.length_a   1.000
_cell.length_b   1.000
_cell.length_c   1.000
_cell.angle_alpha   90.00
_cell.angle_beta   90.00
_cell.angle_gamma   90.00
#
_symmetry.space_group_name_H-M   'P 1'
#
loop_
_entity.id
_entity.type
_entity.pdbx_description
1 polymer ?
#
loop_
_entity_poly.entity_id
_entity_poly.type
_entity_poly.pdbx_seq_one_letter_code
_entity_poly.pdbx_strand_id
1 'polypeptide(L)'
;MSLNFSDLNKGMVIELENQPWQVMDYERHKMQQRAPVTRIKMRNLISGAVIERTFQRYDTAFSLAEIDARDTQYLYTDGSHYFFMDQETFDQHELTEAQLGSSLGYLKESMMVEVVFYKGSAINRFGDLPRIAALMLSPTVYSVAQVGVYLKEKLESDSLLSSLTVQGEVANLRTVASGHSYFTLRGDGSSIRCVMFRGRSGQEYLDEGQEILAGGTFTFYPPSGEANLQVVAALPVGEGALALELARLRQALQSEGLFDASRKRPLPLFPRMVGVVTSPSGAVWQDIQNVVRRRYPLTQLRLCPSAVQGEAAAGQIASAITRLNTESMVDVIIVARGGGSLEDLWCFNSEEVARAIFASKVPVVSGVGHETDYTIADDVADQRAPTPSAAAELVTPDSRQLMANVHSGRQQAAYAMNSVVTKHRNGVERLWQRLKRRAPDVGLMKRQVDDLQTRAATRVLLRNDYLKRDVSMLHARLTALEPAATLRRGYAVVNRSADGTIITHPQLVADGDPLDITVAGGVLAATAGSQADHIAQSRQEPAPAVSHIEPNLPDVHADDDALLPEPGPVAPRRQARRGRKAAPAPPPAMRPLL
;
A
#
# COMPACT_ATOMS: atom_id res chain seq x y z
N MET A 1 57.59 69.05 78.36
CA MET A 1 58.56 67.93 78.48
C MET A 1 59.42 67.89 77.24
N SER A 2 60.71 67.57 77.35
CA SER A 2 61.61 67.31 76.22
C SER A 2 61.53 65.83 75.82
N LEU A 3 61.05 65.55 74.62
CA LEU A 3 61.06 64.22 74.00
C LEU A 3 62.34 64.00 73.20
N ASN A 4 62.77 62.74 73.07
CA ASN A 4 63.82 62.35 72.13
C ASN A 4 63.22 61.69 70.89
N PHE A 5 63.98 61.55 69.80
CA PHE A 5 63.48 60.94 68.55
C PHE A 5 63.09 59.46 68.71
N SER A 6 63.53 58.79 69.79
CA SER A 6 63.12 57.43 70.15
C SER A 6 61.64 57.32 70.53
N ASP A 7 61.09 58.41 71.07
CA ASP A 7 59.80 58.46 71.77
C ASP A 7 58.68 58.99 70.85
N LEU A 8 59.06 59.43 69.64
CA LEU A 8 58.15 59.94 68.62
C LEU A 8 57.38 58.79 67.96
N ASN A 9 56.05 58.86 68.06
CA ASN A 9 55.11 57.99 67.37
C ASN A 9 54.44 58.71 66.20
N LYS A 10 54.00 57.93 65.21
CA LYS A 10 53.20 58.42 64.08
C LYS A 10 51.93 59.10 64.58
N GLY A 11 51.64 60.30 64.07
CA GLY A 11 50.53 61.15 64.50
C GLY A 11 50.88 62.17 65.60
N MET A 12 51.97 62.00 66.36
CA MET A 12 52.39 63.01 67.34
C MET A 12 52.76 64.32 66.65
N VAL A 13 52.50 65.45 67.32
CA VAL A 13 52.91 66.78 66.86
C VAL A 13 53.98 67.34 67.78
N ILE A 14 55.11 67.67 67.17
CA ILE A 14 56.28 68.25 67.83
C ILE A 14 56.48 69.69 67.40
N GLU A 15 57.05 70.48 68.28
CA GLU A 15 57.55 71.80 67.94
C GLU A 15 59.01 71.67 67.47
N LEU A 16 59.27 72.14 66.25
CA LEU A 16 60.60 72.20 65.65
C LEU A 16 60.73 73.54 64.92
N GLU A 17 61.78 74.29 65.23
CA GLU A 17 62.01 75.65 64.68
C GLU A 17 60.81 76.59 64.96
N ASN A 18 60.23 76.49 66.18
CA ASN A 18 59.03 77.20 66.67
C ASN A 18 57.74 76.96 65.87
N GLN A 19 57.69 75.93 65.02
CA GLN A 19 56.51 75.57 64.23
C GLN A 19 56.01 74.15 64.60
N PRO A 20 54.69 73.88 64.50
CA PRO A 20 54.12 72.57 64.78
C PRO A 20 54.29 71.63 63.58
N TRP A 21 54.96 70.50 63.79
CA TRP A 21 55.21 69.46 62.79
C TRP A 21 54.60 68.13 63.23
N GLN A 22 53.67 67.60 62.45
CA GLN A 22 53.09 66.27 62.67
C GLN A 22 53.99 65.19 62.07
N VAL A 23 54.34 64.18 62.87
CA VAL A 23 55.09 62.99 62.43
C VAL A 23 54.17 62.12 61.56
N MET A 24 54.42 62.12 60.25
CA MET A 24 53.66 61.34 59.26
C MET A 24 54.19 59.91 59.15
N ASP A 25 55.51 59.72 59.24
CA ASP A 25 56.16 58.41 59.26
C ASP A 25 57.56 58.48 59.86
N TYR A 26 58.08 57.34 60.30
CA TYR A 26 59.48 57.22 60.71
C TYR A 26 60.09 55.85 60.37
N GLU A 27 61.31 55.87 59.84
CA GLU A 27 62.09 54.68 59.50
C GLU A 27 63.37 54.65 60.35
N ARG A 28 63.65 53.52 61.01
CA ARG A 28 64.84 53.33 61.86
C ARG A 28 65.83 52.40 61.17
N HIS A 29 66.88 52.95 60.57
CA HIS A 29 67.95 52.16 59.96
C HIS A 29 69.04 51.82 60.99
N LYS A 30 69.16 50.54 61.35
CA LYS A 30 70.32 49.99 62.08
C LYS A 30 71.43 49.65 61.09
N MET A 31 72.59 50.30 61.19
CA MET A 31 73.78 49.99 60.40
C MET A 31 74.78 49.19 61.24
N GLN A 32 75.44 48.19 60.66
CA GLN A 32 76.25 47.20 61.42
C GLN A 32 77.47 47.77 62.16
N GLN A 33 77.94 48.97 61.84
CA GLN A 33 79.11 49.61 62.48
C GLN A 33 78.93 51.13 62.74
N ARG A 34 77.68 51.64 62.79
CA ARG A 34 77.39 53.06 63.09
C ARG A 34 76.17 53.17 64.00
N ALA A 35 76.07 54.29 64.73
CA ALA A 35 74.89 54.60 65.54
C ALA A 35 73.60 54.55 64.68
N PRO A 36 72.48 54.04 65.21
CA PRO A 36 71.24 53.90 64.46
C PRO A 36 70.72 55.27 64.01
N VAL A 37 70.28 55.33 62.77
CA VAL A 37 69.80 56.56 62.13
C VAL A 37 68.29 56.50 62.01
N THR A 38 67.59 57.52 62.51
CA THR A 38 66.13 57.62 62.38
C THR A 38 65.78 58.70 61.35
N ARG A 39 65.09 58.30 60.30
CA ARG A 39 64.57 59.20 59.26
C ARG A 39 63.11 59.45 59.56
N ILE A 40 62.73 60.72 59.70
CA ILE A 40 61.38 61.11 60.09
C ILE A 40 60.79 61.98 58.98
N LYS A 41 59.65 61.55 58.46
CA LYS A 41 58.84 62.30 57.51
C LYS A 41 57.76 63.04 58.30
N MET A 42 57.77 64.37 58.22
CA MET A 42 56.91 65.23 59.02
C MET A 42 56.27 66.32 58.17
N ARG A 43 55.02 66.68 58.49
CA ARG A 43 54.23 67.71 57.82
C ARG A 43 54.09 68.92 58.74
N ASN A 44 54.38 70.11 58.24
CA ASN A 44 54.13 71.36 58.93
C ASN A 44 52.61 71.62 58.99
N LEU A 45 52.06 71.90 60.17
CA LEU A 45 50.62 72.18 60.31
C LEU A 45 50.23 73.64 60.03
N ILE A 46 51.21 74.54 59.85
CA ILE A 46 50.96 75.93 59.42
C ILE A 46 51.10 76.05 57.89
N SER A 47 52.19 75.54 57.31
CA SER A 47 52.51 75.70 55.89
C SER A 47 52.16 74.51 55.00
N GLY A 48 51.70 73.39 55.56
CA GLY A 48 51.40 72.15 54.83
C GLY A 48 52.62 71.42 54.25
N ALA A 49 53.82 72.03 54.28
CA ALA A 49 55.03 71.48 53.71
C ALA A 49 55.43 70.15 54.35
N VAL A 50 55.77 69.16 53.54
CA VAL A 50 56.26 67.85 54.00
C VAL A 50 57.77 67.80 53.84
N ILE A 51 58.50 67.60 54.95
CA ILE A 51 59.94 67.42 54.95
C ILE A 51 60.31 66.03 55.45
N GLU A 52 61.48 65.56 55.05
CA GLU A 52 62.08 64.33 55.53
C GLU A 52 63.45 64.68 56.13
N ARG A 53 63.58 64.62 57.46
CA ARG A 53 64.85 64.90 58.17
C ARG A 53 65.40 63.64 58.82
N THR A 54 66.73 63.59 58.86
CA THR A 54 67.50 62.44 59.35
C THR A 54 68.20 62.81 60.65
N PHE A 55 67.84 62.15 61.75
CA PHE A 55 68.40 62.41 63.08
C PHE A 55 69.39 61.29 63.47
N GLN A 56 70.56 61.68 64.00
CA GLN A 56 71.72 60.78 64.22
C GLN A 56 72.35 60.89 65.63
N ARG A 57 71.88 61.80 66.48
CA ARG A 57 72.44 62.04 67.83
C ARG A 57 71.32 62.28 68.84
N TYR A 58 71.54 61.84 70.08
CA TYR A 58 70.58 61.93 71.20
C TYR A 58 70.31 63.36 71.72
N ASP A 59 71.01 64.37 71.21
CA ASP A 59 71.00 65.76 71.71
C ASP A 59 69.87 66.65 71.15
N THR A 60 69.03 66.14 70.25
CA THR A 60 67.88 66.89 69.73
C THR A 60 66.65 66.63 70.59
N ALA A 61 66.47 67.49 71.60
CA ALA A 61 65.23 67.56 72.38
C ALA A 61 64.12 68.25 71.58
N PHE A 62 62.95 67.61 71.49
CA PHE A 62 61.74 68.18 70.92
C PHE A 62 60.75 68.56 72.03
N SER A 63 60.08 69.71 71.94
CA SER A 63 58.85 69.94 72.70
C SER A 63 57.68 69.24 72.01
N LEU A 64 56.73 68.71 72.78
CA LEU A 64 55.37 68.49 72.29
C LEU A 64 54.78 69.86 71.91
N ALA A 65 54.22 69.96 70.71
CA ALA A 65 53.41 71.12 70.36
C ALA A 65 52.11 71.05 71.16
N GLU A 66 51.88 72.03 72.04
CA GLU A 66 50.62 72.15 72.76
C GLU A 66 49.54 72.61 71.77
N ILE A 67 48.61 71.71 71.50
CA ILE A 67 47.61 71.83 70.46
C ILE A 67 46.25 71.52 71.06
N ASP A 68 45.33 72.45 70.86
CA ASP A 68 43.97 72.43 71.39
C ASP A 68 43.01 72.22 70.22
N ALA A 69 42.27 71.12 70.20
CA ALA A 69 41.37 70.76 69.10
C ALA A 69 39.94 70.90 69.60
N ARG A 70 39.15 71.75 68.94
CA ARG A 70 37.82 72.14 69.41
C ARG A 70 36.75 71.92 68.34
N ASP A 71 35.60 71.41 68.77
CA ASP A 71 34.44 71.27 67.91
C ASP A 71 33.76 72.63 67.72
N THR A 72 33.94 73.21 66.54
CA THR A 72 33.40 74.52 66.16
C THR A 72 32.30 74.36 65.11
N GLN A 73 31.38 75.32 65.03
CA GLN A 73 30.40 75.42 63.96
C GLN A 73 30.83 76.48 62.94
N TYR A 74 30.90 76.11 61.67
CA TYR A 74 31.08 77.09 60.60
C TYR A 74 29.81 77.94 60.45
N LEU A 75 29.95 79.26 60.58
CA LEU A 75 28.85 80.21 60.50
C LEU A 75 28.63 80.69 59.06
N TYR A 76 29.57 81.51 58.55
CA TYR A 76 29.51 82.15 57.23
C TYR A 76 30.91 82.57 56.76
N THR A 77 31.00 83.11 55.54
CA THR A 77 32.20 83.77 55.00
C THR A 77 31.87 85.18 54.51
N ASP A 78 32.82 86.11 54.64
CA ASP A 78 32.73 87.45 54.04
C ASP A 78 33.40 87.53 52.65
N GLY A 79 33.93 86.42 52.14
CA GLY A 79 34.68 86.32 50.88
C GLY A 79 36.21 86.38 51.04
N SER A 80 36.72 86.83 52.19
CA SER A 80 38.14 86.84 52.56
C SER A 80 38.46 85.95 53.78
N HIS A 81 37.54 85.94 54.74
CA HIS A 81 37.61 85.21 55.99
C HIS A 81 36.39 84.30 56.15
N TYR A 82 36.58 83.24 56.92
CA TYR A 82 35.62 82.18 57.19
C TYR A 82 35.46 82.09 58.71
N PHE A 83 34.24 82.25 59.20
CA PHE A 83 33.97 82.42 60.64
C PHE A 83 33.46 81.10 61.25
N PHE A 84 34.10 80.70 62.35
CA PHE A 84 33.79 79.49 63.10
C PHE A 84 33.50 79.86 64.56
N MET A 85 32.55 79.20 65.20
CA MET A 85 32.16 79.45 66.59
C MET A 85 32.31 78.19 67.44
N ASP A 86 33.08 78.29 68.51
CA ASP A 86 33.21 77.27 69.55
C ASP A 86 31.84 77.05 70.23
N GLN A 87 31.35 75.81 70.34
CA GLN A 87 30.04 75.53 70.96
C GLN A 87 30.08 75.48 72.50
N GLU A 88 31.26 75.38 73.11
CA GLU A 88 31.41 75.39 74.57
C GLU A 88 31.69 76.79 75.10
N THR A 89 32.55 77.57 74.43
CA THR A 89 32.92 78.93 74.86
C THR A 89 32.12 80.05 74.17
N PHE A 90 31.48 79.75 73.02
CA PHE A 90 30.86 80.74 72.12
C PHE A 90 31.83 81.77 71.52
N ASP A 91 33.14 81.56 71.65
CA ASP A 91 34.15 82.39 71.00
C ASP A 91 34.11 82.19 69.47
N GLN A 92 34.26 83.29 68.74
CA GLN A 92 34.33 83.28 67.28
C GLN A 92 35.78 83.42 66.81
N HIS A 93 36.15 82.60 65.83
CA HIS A 93 37.48 82.54 65.26
C HIS A 93 37.40 82.66 63.74
N GLU A 94 38.22 83.53 63.18
CA GLU A 94 38.34 83.72 61.73
C GLU A 94 39.49 82.89 61.16
N LEU A 95 39.25 82.27 59.99
CA LEU A 95 40.24 81.56 59.21
C LEU A 95 40.31 82.13 57.79
N THR A 96 41.53 82.27 57.27
CA THR A 96 41.78 82.70 55.88
C THR A 96 41.65 81.54 54.89
N GLU A 97 41.43 81.87 53.62
CA GLU A 97 41.45 80.91 52.51
C GLU A 97 42.73 80.05 52.50
N ALA A 98 43.88 80.68 52.74
CA ALA A 98 45.19 80.03 52.78
C ALA A 98 45.33 79.04 53.95
N GLN A 99 44.66 79.28 55.08
CA GLN A 99 44.57 78.29 56.15
C GLN A 99 43.66 77.14 55.73
N LEU A 100 42.45 77.38 55.21
CA LEU A 100 41.46 76.32 54.92
C LEU A 100 41.78 75.42 53.71
N GLY A 101 42.50 75.94 52.71
CA GLY A 101 43.03 75.17 51.59
C GLY A 101 41.95 74.35 50.84
N SER A 102 42.22 73.07 50.58
CA SER A 102 41.32 72.19 49.80
C SER A 102 39.95 71.92 50.43
N SER A 103 39.71 72.37 51.66
CA SER A 103 38.51 72.03 52.44
C SER A 103 37.35 73.02 52.24
N LEU A 104 37.66 74.19 51.66
CA LEU A 104 36.70 75.24 51.31
C LEU A 104 35.50 74.72 50.51
N GLY A 105 35.75 73.81 49.55
CA GLY A 105 34.70 73.21 48.71
C GLY A 105 33.74 72.26 49.44
N TYR A 106 33.99 71.93 50.71
CA TYR A 106 33.17 71.02 51.51
C TYR A 106 32.46 71.69 52.69
N LEU A 107 32.79 72.94 53.01
CA LEU A 107 32.13 73.71 54.06
C LEU A 107 30.73 74.12 53.63
N LYS A 108 29.75 73.90 54.52
CA LYS A 108 28.37 74.41 54.40
C LYS A 108 28.00 75.11 55.70
N GLU A 109 27.26 76.20 55.62
CA GLU A 109 26.78 76.95 56.78
C GLU A 109 26.14 76.00 57.81
N SER A 110 26.36 76.29 59.09
CA SER A 110 25.96 75.46 60.25
C SER A 110 26.64 74.09 60.38
N MET A 111 27.63 73.73 59.55
CA MET A 111 28.37 72.47 59.67
C MET A 111 29.32 72.48 60.88
N MET A 112 29.27 71.41 61.68
CA MET A 112 30.23 71.15 62.75
C MET A 112 31.56 70.64 62.18
N VAL A 113 32.67 71.25 62.61
CA VAL A 113 34.04 70.90 62.22
C VAL A 113 35.03 71.11 63.38
N GLU A 114 35.93 70.14 63.55
CA GLU A 114 37.07 70.22 64.48
C GLU A 114 38.09 71.23 63.93
N VAL A 115 38.30 72.35 64.65
CA VAL A 115 39.34 73.34 64.34
C VAL A 115 40.45 73.22 65.38
N VAL A 116 41.69 73.24 64.90
CA VAL A 116 42.88 72.98 65.70
C VAL A 116 43.60 74.30 65.97
N PHE A 117 43.95 74.57 67.22
CA PHE A 117 44.61 75.80 67.64
C PHE A 117 46.03 75.50 68.13
N TYR A 118 46.98 76.34 67.73
CA TYR A 118 48.35 76.31 68.23
C TYR A 118 48.76 77.71 68.68
N LYS A 119 49.08 77.84 69.97
CA LYS A 119 49.43 79.12 70.63
C LYS A 119 48.42 80.25 70.35
N GLY A 120 47.12 79.93 70.35
CA GLY A 120 46.02 80.87 70.12
C GLY A 120 45.71 81.19 68.65
N SER A 121 46.51 80.71 67.70
CA SER A 121 46.21 80.83 66.26
C SER A 121 45.55 79.54 65.75
N ALA A 122 44.43 79.69 65.05
CA ALA A 122 43.79 78.57 64.37
C ALA A 122 44.64 78.07 63.19
N ILE A 123 44.90 76.76 63.15
CA ILE A 123 45.69 76.05 62.15
C ILE A 123 44.86 74.90 61.58
N ASN A 124 45.02 74.64 60.28
CA ASN A 124 44.17 73.68 59.60
C ASN A 124 44.71 72.24 59.70
N ARG A 125 43.84 71.32 60.14
CA ARG A 125 44.12 69.87 60.15
C ARG A 125 43.07 69.03 59.39
N PHE A 126 42.43 69.59 58.36
CA PHE A 126 41.61 68.86 57.39
C PHE A 126 42.47 68.00 56.43
N GLY A 127 43.32 67.14 57.01
CA GLY A 127 44.18 66.20 56.30
C GLY A 127 43.58 64.80 56.15
N ASP A 128 42.59 64.47 56.97
CA ASP A 128 41.82 63.22 56.93
C ASP A 128 40.35 63.55 57.24
N LEU A 129 39.48 63.55 56.21
CA LEU A 129 38.03 63.68 56.40
C LEU A 129 37.50 62.56 57.33
N PRO A 130 36.54 62.84 58.22
CA PRO A 130 36.04 61.84 59.16
C PRO A 130 35.48 60.62 58.43
N ARG A 131 36.04 59.44 58.72
CA ARG A 131 35.62 58.16 58.16
C ARG A 131 34.20 57.81 58.60
N ILE A 132 33.22 58.19 57.77
CA ILE A 132 31.85 57.64 57.76
C ILE A 132 31.22 57.57 59.17
N ALA A 133 31.14 58.72 59.84
CA ALA A 133 30.23 58.86 60.97
C ALA A 133 28.79 58.89 60.45
N ALA A 134 28.14 57.71 60.50
CA ALA A 134 26.71 57.47 60.37
C ALA A 134 25.87 58.46 59.54
N LEU A 135 25.53 58.07 58.29
CA LEU A 135 24.24 58.48 57.74
C LEU A 135 23.12 57.89 58.62
N MET A 136 22.71 58.63 59.65
CA MET A 136 21.42 58.51 60.32
C MET A 136 20.30 59.02 59.39
N LEU A 137 20.23 58.48 58.17
CA LEU A 137 18.94 58.24 57.54
C LEU A 137 18.34 57.09 58.33
N SER A 138 17.28 57.35 59.11
CA SER A 138 16.49 56.29 59.71
C SER A 138 16.04 55.32 58.61
N PRO A 139 16.53 54.07 58.54
CA PRO A 139 16.04 53.14 57.55
C PRO A 139 14.60 52.81 57.95
N THR A 140 13.64 53.19 57.09
CA THR A 140 12.23 52.91 57.33
C THR A 140 12.04 51.39 57.39
N VAL A 141 11.89 50.83 58.59
CA VAL A 141 11.76 49.39 58.78
C VAL A 141 10.35 48.97 58.39
N TYR A 142 10.21 48.40 57.20
CA TYR A 142 8.95 47.83 56.73
C TYR A 142 8.77 46.39 57.25
N SER A 143 7.61 46.10 57.81
CA SER A 143 7.18 44.74 58.11
C SER A 143 6.90 43.95 56.83
N VAL A 144 6.97 42.61 56.90
CA VAL A 144 6.64 41.72 55.77
C VAL A 144 5.24 42.00 55.21
N ALA A 145 4.28 42.33 56.08
CA ALA A 145 2.93 42.71 55.67
C ALA A 145 2.92 44.05 54.89
N GLN A 146 3.65 45.07 55.33
CA GLN A 146 3.77 46.33 54.61
C GLN A 146 4.45 46.16 53.25
N VAL A 147 5.49 45.33 53.16
CA VAL A 147 6.14 45.00 51.87
C VAL A 147 5.17 44.25 50.95
N GLY A 148 4.42 43.28 51.47
CA GLY A 148 3.43 42.53 50.68
C GLY A 148 2.26 43.38 50.17
N VAL A 149 1.76 44.33 50.98
CA VAL A 149 0.77 45.31 50.56
C VAL A 149 1.34 46.26 49.50
N TYR A 150 2.54 46.81 49.73
CA TYR A 150 3.21 47.71 48.79
C TYR A 150 3.50 47.06 47.43
N LEU A 151 3.96 45.80 47.42
CA LEU A 151 4.15 45.03 46.19
C LEU A 151 2.84 44.82 45.44
N LYS A 152 1.76 44.46 46.16
CA LYS A 152 0.44 44.29 45.57
C LYS A 152 -0.07 45.60 44.95
N GLU A 153 -0.05 46.69 45.71
CA GLU A 153 -0.45 48.02 45.24
C GLU A 153 0.36 48.46 44.02
N LYS A 154 1.68 48.25 44.02
CA LYS A 154 2.53 48.62 42.87
C LYS A 154 2.22 47.81 41.62
N LEU A 155 2.09 46.49 41.73
CA LEU A 155 1.76 45.63 40.60
C LEU A 155 0.34 45.88 40.05
N GLU A 156 -0.63 46.16 40.92
CA GLU A 156 -2.00 46.48 40.50
C GLU A 156 -2.17 47.94 39.99
N SER A 157 -1.30 48.87 40.42
CA SER A 157 -1.29 50.26 39.93
C SER A 157 -0.61 50.45 38.57
N ASP A 158 0.20 49.49 38.12
CA ASP A 158 0.88 49.56 36.84
C ASP A 158 -0.10 49.27 35.70
N SER A 159 -0.26 50.23 34.78
CA SER A 159 -1.18 50.14 33.65
C SER A 159 -0.93 48.92 32.76
N LEU A 160 0.32 48.49 32.58
CA LEU A 160 0.67 47.34 31.76
C LEU A 160 0.24 46.03 32.45
N LEU A 161 0.51 45.93 33.75
CA LEU A 161 0.23 44.73 34.55
C LEU A 161 -1.26 44.58 34.91
N SER A 162 -2.00 45.69 34.91
CA SER A 162 -3.44 45.71 35.15
C SER A 162 -4.25 44.93 34.09
N SER A 163 -3.77 44.90 32.85
CA SER A 163 -4.44 44.30 31.68
C SER A 163 -3.41 43.72 30.70
N LEU A 164 -2.69 42.69 31.15
CA LEU A 164 -1.64 42.02 30.40
C LEU A 164 -2.20 40.82 29.61
N THR A 165 -1.78 40.68 28.36
CA THR A 165 -1.97 39.44 27.59
C THR A 165 -0.62 38.76 27.39
N VAL A 166 -0.49 37.50 27.82
CA VAL A 166 0.74 36.71 27.75
C VAL A 166 0.53 35.51 26.83
N GLN A 167 1.43 35.29 25.88
CA GLN A 167 1.52 34.06 25.10
C GLN A 167 2.46 33.06 25.80
N GLY A 168 2.09 31.78 25.82
CA GLY A 168 2.99 30.72 26.28
C GLY A 168 2.34 29.33 26.34
N GLU A 169 3.18 28.32 26.53
CA GLU A 169 2.79 26.92 26.69
C GLU A 169 2.28 26.65 28.11
N VAL A 170 1.11 26.00 28.23
CA VAL A 170 0.52 25.58 29.50
C VAL A 170 1.25 24.36 30.04
N ALA A 171 1.86 24.50 31.21
CA ALA A 171 2.53 23.41 31.93
C ALA A 171 2.08 23.35 33.40
N ASN A 172 2.20 22.17 34.02
CA ASN A 172 1.81 21.89 35.40
C ASN A 172 0.33 22.21 35.67
N LEU A 173 -0.57 21.85 34.74
CA LEU A 173 -1.99 22.18 34.85
C LEU A 173 -2.67 21.39 35.98
N ARG A 174 -3.27 22.09 36.93
CA ARG A 174 -3.99 21.50 38.07
C ARG A 174 -5.32 22.21 38.31
N THR A 175 -6.41 21.55 37.96
CA THR A 175 -7.77 21.98 38.32
C THR A 175 -8.16 21.39 39.68
N VAL A 176 -8.51 22.25 40.64
CA VAL A 176 -8.90 21.84 42.01
C VAL A 176 -10.43 21.64 42.12
N ALA A 177 -10.89 21.00 43.20
CA ALA A 177 -12.31 20.67 43.42
C ALA A 177 -13.27 21.88 43.44
N SER A 178 -12.79 23.10 43.71
CA SER A 178 -13.59 24.34 43.57
C SER A 178 -13.77 24.79 42.11
N GLY A 179 -13.17 24.09 41.15
CA GLY A 179 -13.20 24.41 39.72
C GLY A 179 -12.27 25.54 39.30
N HIS A 180 -11.26 25.88 40.11
CA HIS A 180 -10.21 26.83 39.72
C HIS A 180 -9.04 26.07 39.08
N SER A 181 -8.44 26.64 38.05
CA SER A 181 -7.33 26.04 37.31
C SER A 181 -6.05 26.81 37.61
N TYR A 182 -5.06 26.12 38.18
CA TYR A 182 -3.72 26.63 38.45
C TYR A 182 -2.77 26.04 37.42
N PHE A 183 -1.95 26.87 36.78
CA PHE A 183 -0.99 26.42 35.77
C PHE A 183 0.20 27.37 35.69
N THR A 184 1.20 27.00 34.89
CA THR A 184 2.36 27.84 34.56
C THR A 184 2.39 28.04 33.06
N LEU A 185 2.47 29.30 32.61
CA LEU A 185 2.84 29.60 31.23
C LEU A 185 4.36 29.59 31.11
N ARG A 186 4.88 28.87 30.11
CA ARG A 186 6.31 28.83 29.75
C ARG A 186 6.53 29.45 28.38
N GLY A 187 7.64 30.17 28.23
CA GLY A 187 8.06 30.78 26.97
C GLY A 187 9.44 31.44 27.12
N ASP A 188 10.28 31.36 26.11
CA ASP A 188 11.60 32.03 26.03
C ASP A 188 12.47 31.91 27.31
N GLY A 189 12.54 30.70 27.87
CA GLY A 189 13.31 30.41 29.09
C GLY A 189 12.72 30.99 30.39
N SER A 190 11.58 31.68 30.30
CA SER A 190 10.84 32.28 31.41
C SER A 190 9.59 31.45 31.75
N SER A 191 9.06 31.66 32.97
CA SER A 191 7.83 31.00 33.39
C SER A 191 7.01 31.86 34.35
N ILE A 192 5.70 31.94 34.13
CA ILE A 192 4.75 32.76 34.91
C ILE A 192 3.67 31.85 35.50
N ARG A 193 3.45 31.93 36.81
CA ARG A 193 2.33 31.24 37.46
C ARG A 193 1.01 31.95 37.19
N CYS A 194 0.00 31.17 36.85
CA CYS A 194 -1.30 31.63 36.40
C CYS A 194 -2.41 30.97 37.24
N VAL A 195 -3.45 31.75 37.52
CA VAL A 195 -4.65 31.28 38.23
C VAL A 195 -5.88 31.73 37.44
N MET A 196 -6.70 30.77 37.03
CA MET A 196 -7.98 31.02 36.36
C MET A 196 -9.12 30.57 37.29
N PHE A 197 -9.96 31.53 37.69
CA PHE A 197 -11.13 31.23 38.52
C PHE A 197 -12.21 30.51 37.70
N ARG A 198 -13.09 29.78 38.41
CA ARG A 198 -14.14 28.95 37.81
C ARG A 198 -15.07 29.79 36.93
N GLY A 199 -15.35 29.32 35.71
CA GLY A 199 -16.33 29.94 34.81
C GLY A 199 -15.82 31.21 34.12
N ARG A 200 -14.50 31.36 33.98
CA ARG A 200 -13.87 32.33 33.08
C ARG A 200 -13.83 31.78 31.66
N SER A 201 -13.90 32.66 30.66
CA SER A 201 -13.98 32.27 29.25
C SER A 201 -12.69 31.60 28.77
N GLY A 202 -12.80 30.41 28.18
CA GLY A 202 -11.65 29.67 27.68
C GLY A 202 -10.94 28.81 28.73
N GLN A 203 -11.59 28.53 29.86
CA GLN A 203 -11.12 27.54 30.84
C GLN A 203 -11.07 26.13 30.20
N GLU A 204 -11.89 25.89 29.17
CA GLU A 204 -11.92 24.72 28.30
C GLU A 204 -10.72 24.60 27.33
N TYR A 205 -9.91 25.66 27.19
CA TYR A 205 -8.70 25.67 26.35
C TYR A 205 -7.40 25.51 27.16
N LEU A 206 -7.53 25.14 28.43
CA LEU A 206 -6.38 24.78 29.28
C LEU A 206 -6.15 23.27 29.17
N ASP A 207 -5.18 22.86 28.37
CA ASP A 207 -4.65 21.49 28.34
C ASP A 207 -3.11 21.51 28.44
N GLU A 208 -2.51 20.43 28.89
CA GLU A 208 -1.07 20.37 29.18
C GLU A 208 -0.24 20.23 27.88
N GLY A 209 0.70 21.15 27.68
CA GLY A 209 1.46 21.32 26.42
C GLY A 209 0.78 22.23 25.39
N GLN A 210 -0.39 22.79 25.68
CA GLN A 210 -1.10 23.68 24.74
C GLN A 210 -0.58 25.12 24.81
N GLU A 211 -0.31 25.73 23.66
CA GLU A 211 0.04 27.17 23.59
C GLU A 211 -1.22 28.05 23.61
N ILE A 212 -1.24 29.05 24.50
CA ILE A 212 -2.39 29.95 24.68
C ILE A 212 -1.97 31.42 24.82
N LEU A 213 -2.89 32.32 24.47
CA LEU A 213 -2.93 33.72 24.89
C LEU A 213 -3.80 33.83 26.14
N ALA A 214 -3.18 34.13 27.28
CA ALA A 214 -3.87 34.38 28.54
C ALA A 214 -3.96 35.89 28.81
N GLY A 215 -5.17 36.43 28.76
CA GLY A 215 -5.48 37.81 29.18
C GLY A 215 -5.81 37.85 30.67
N GLY A 216 -5.17 38.74 31.42
CA GLY A 216 -5.31 38.80 32.88
C GLY A 216 -4.72 40.03 33.55
N THR A 217 -4.88 40.07 34.86
CA THR A 217 -4.28 41.09 35.74
C THR A 217 -3.20 40.42 36.57
N PHE A 218 -2.00 41.00 36.61
CA PHE A 218 -0.92 40.50 37.46
C PHE A 218 -1.15 40.98 38.91
N THR A 219 -1.18 40.05 39.86
CA THR A 219 -1.43 40.37 41.28
C THR A 219 -0.44 39.64 42.18
N PHE A 220 -0.24 40.17 43.38
CA PHE A 220 0.58 39.56 44.43
C PHE A 220 -0.34 39.02 45.53
N TYR A 221 -0.12 37.79 45.97
CA TYR A 221 -0.86 37.19 47.09
C TYR A 221 0.01 37.22 48.36
N PRO A 222 -0.19 38.19 49.28
CA PRO A 222 0.70 38.38 50.43
C PRO A 222 0.87 37.14 51.34
N PRO A 223 -0.14 36.26 51.56
CA PRO A 223 0.03 35.09 52.42
C PRO A 223 0.98 34.02 51.89
N SER A 224 1.15 33.86 50.56
CA SER A 224 2.18 32.95 50.00
C SER A 224 3.44 33.68 49.53
N GLY A 225 3.37 35.01 49.36
CA GLY A 225 4.48 35.81 48.82
C GLY A 225 4.67 35.64 47.32
N GLU A 226 3.63 35.19 46.60
CA GLU A 226 3.71 34.79 45.20
C GLU A 226 3.01 35.80 44.29
N ALA A 227 3.69 36.17 43.20
CA ALA A 227 3.12 36.97 42.12
C ALA A 227 2.57 36.05 41.03
N ASN A 228 1.29 36.20 40.70
CA ASN A 228 0.57 35.33 39.76
C ASN A 228 -0.24 36.19 38.77
N LEU A 229 -0.34 35.72 37.52
CA LEU A 229 -1.29 36.25 36.55
C LEU A 229 -2.69 35.70 36.84
N GLN A 230 -3.62 36.56 37.22
CA GLN A 230 -5.02 36.20 37.36
C GLN A 230 -5.69 36.26 35.98
N VAL A 231 -5.84 35.10 35.35
CA VAL A 231 -6.36 34.96 33.99
C VAL A 231 -7.88 35.13 33.99
N VAL A 232 -8.36 36.09 33.19
CA VAL A 232 -9.80 36.37 33.01
C VAL A 232 -10.35 35.82 31.70
N ALA A 233 -9.48 35.61 30.70
CA ALA A 233 -9.79 34.92 29.45
C ALA A 233 -8.55 34.19 28.93
N ALA A 234 -8.74 32.99 28.37
CA ALA A 234 -7.72 32.26 27.64
C ALA A 234 -8.19 31.98 26.21
N LEU A 235 -7.27 32.00 25.25
CA LEU A 235 -7.53 31.66 23.85
C LEU A 235 -6.39 30.75 23.34
N PRO A 236 -6.67 29.67 22.62
CA PRO A 236 -5.63 28.83 22.04
C PRO A 236 -4.88 29.56 20.92
N VAL A 237 -3.60 29.24 20.74
CA VAL A 237 -2.72 29.81 19.70
C VAL A 237 -2.29 28.71 18.74
N GLY A 238 -2.03 29.09 17.48
CA GLY A 238 -1.49 28.18 16.47
C GLY A 238 -2.34 26.94 16.25
N GLU A 239 -1.70 25.76 16.30
CA GLU A 239 -2.30 24.46 16.00
C GLU A 239 -3.55 24.16 16.86
N GLY A 240 -3.58 24.61 18.11
CA GLY A 240 -4.71 24.37 19.02
C GLY A 240 -6.01 25.07 18.61
N ALA A 241 -5.91 26.25 17.97
CA ALA A 241 -7.08 26.97 17.47
C ALA A 241 -7.68 26.27 16.23
N LEU A 242 -6.81 25.82 15.31
CA LEU A 242 -7.21 25.07 14.11
C LEU A 242 -7.78 23.70 14.48
N ALA A 243 -7.19 22.98 15.45
CA ALA A 243 -7.70 21.71 15.93
C ALA A 243 -9.12 21.83 16.53
N LEU A 244 -9.37 22.91 17.29
CA LEU A 244 -10.69 23.22 17.84
C LEU A 244 -11.72 23.55 16.75
N GLU A 245 -11.34 24.39 15.78
CA GLU A 245 -12.21 24.74 14.64
C GLU A 245 -12.56 23.51 13.80
N LEU A 246 -11.58 22.63 13.54
CA LEU A 246 -11.77 21.36 12.84
C LEU A 246 -12.74 20.44 13.59
N ALA A 247 -12.57 20.29 14.91
CA ALA A 247 -13.45 19.46 15.73
C ALA A 247 -14.89 19.99 15.73
N ARG A 248 -15.07 21.31 15.88
CA ARG A 248 -16.37 21.99 15.82
C ARG A 248 -17.05 21.80 14.46
N LEU A 249 -16.32 22.00 13.36
CA LEU A 249 -16.87 21.88 12.00
C LEU A 249 -17.20 20.41 11.68
N ARG A 250 -16.33 19.46 12.02
CA ARG A 250 -16.60 18.02 11.87
C ARG A 250 -17.88 17.63 12.65
N GLN A 251 -18.05 18.10 13.88
CA GLN A 251 -19.28 17.83 14.66
C GLN A 251 -20.53 18.43 14.01
N ALA A 252 -20.46 19.65 13.49
CA ALA A 252 -21.59 20.29 12.80
C ALA A 252 -22.01 19.48 11.56
N LEU A 253 -21.07 19.18 10.66
CA LEU A 253 -21.34 18.45 9.42
C LEU A 253 -21.74 16.97 9.67
N GLN A 254 -21.24 16.35 10.75
CA GLN A 254 -21.72 15.06 11.23
C GLN A 254 -23.20 15.13 11.62
N SER A 255 -23.63 16.18 12.34
CA SER A 255 -25.02 16.36 12.78
C SER A 255 -26.00 16.63 11.63
N GLU A 256 -25.51 17.21 10.53
CA GLU A 256 -26.25 17.36 9.26
C GLU A 256 -26.27 16.07 8.41
N GLY A 257 -25.55 15.02 8.80
CA GLY A 257 -25.50 13.74 8.08
C GLY A 257 -24.60 13.75 6.83
N LEU A 258 -23.63 14.66 6.73
CA LEU A 258 -22.74 14.73 5.55
C LEU A 258 -21.84 13.50 5.37
N PHE A 259 -21.56 12.77 6.47
CA PHE A 259 -20.66 11.62 6.48
C PHE A 259 -21.38 10.26 6.42
N ASP A 260 -22.72 10.25 6.25
CA ASP A 260 -23.53 9.04 6.30
C ASP A 260 -23.13 8.00 5.24
N ALA A 261 -22.79 6.78 5.68
CA ALA A 261 -22.36 5.70 4.79
C ALA A 261 -23.43 5.30 3.75
N SER A 262 -24.71 5.52 4.04
CA SER A 262 -25.84 5.28 3.13
C SER A 262 -25.83 6.22 1.90
N ARG A 263 -25.11 7.34 1.97
CA ARG A 263 -24.95 8.32 0.89
C ARG A 263 -23.87 7.92 -0.12
N LYS A 264 -22.87 7.15 0.32
CA LYS A 264 -21.65 6.89 -0.44
C LYS A 264 -21.94 5.98 -1.63
N ARG A 265 -21.62 6.47 -2.82
CA ARG A 265 -21.92 5.83 -4.11
C ARG A 265 -20.86 4.78 -4.47
N PRO A 266 -21.25 3.66 -5.11
CA PRO A 266 -20.29 2.71 -5.65
C PRO A 266 -19.49 3.33 -6.80
N LEU A 267 -18.21 2.98 -6.91
CA LEU A 267 -17.38 3.40 -8.04
C LEU A 267 -17.79 2.69 -9.33
N PRO A 268 -17.71 3.36 -10.50
CA PRO A 268 -17.98 2.75 -11.79
C PRO A 268 -16.93 1.67 -12.09
N LEU A 269 -17.38 0.47 -12.50
CA LEU A 269 -16.50 -0.66 -12.81
C LEU A 269 -15.60 -0.42 -14.05
N PHE A 270 -15.99 0.48 -14.95
CA PHE A 270 -15.28 0.77 -16.20
C PHE A 270 -15.43 2.27 -16.54
N PRO A 271 -14.72 3.18 -15.84
CA PRO A 271 -14.84 4.61 -16.10
C PRO A 271 -14.28 4.95 -17.49
N ARG A 272 -15.08 5.64 -18.30
CA ARG A 272 -14.67 6.18 -19.60
C ARG A 272 -13.91 7.48 -19.41
N MET A 273 -14.34 8.32 -18.47
CA MET A 273 -13.68 9.58 -18.17
C MET A 273 -13.58 9.83 -16.66
N VAL A 274 -12.38 10.13 -16.19
CA VAL A 274 -12.10 10.46 -14.78
C VAL A 274 -11.72 11.95 -14.71
N GLY A 275 -12.48 12.70 -13.91
CA GLY A 275 -12.14 14.08 -13.56
C GLY A 275 -11.05 14.08 -12.49
N VAL A 276 -10.09 15.00 -12.59
CA VAL A 276 -9.04 15.17 -11.59
C VAL A 276 -8.96 16.64 -11.17
N VAL A 277 -9.13 16.90 -9.88
CA VAL A 277 -8.95 18.22 -9.26
C VAL A 277 -7.61 18.21 -8.52
N THR A 278 -6.61 18.88 -9.11
CA THR A 278 -5.26 19.04 -8.54
C THR A 278 -4.52 20.19 -9.24
N SER A 279 -3.31 20.51 -8.81
CA SER A 279 -2.50 21.55 -9.46
C SER A 279 -1.90 21.06 -10.79
N PRO A 280 -1.92 21.89 -11.86
CA PRO A 280 -1.42 21.49 -13.18
C PRO A 280 0.10 21.29 -13.24
N SER A 281 0.84 21.89 -12.30
CA SER A 281 2.30 21.81 -12.17
C SER A 281 2.79 20.74 -11.19
N GLY A 282 1.89 20.09 -10.44
CA GLY A 282 2.26 19.12 -9.41
C GLY A 282 2.62 17.74 -9.96
N ALA A 283 3.57 17.06 -9.30
CA ALA A 283 3.94 15.66 -9.60
C ALA A 283 2.71 14.72 -9.58
N VAL A 284 1.74 15.00 -8.71
CA VAL A 284 0.46 14.27 -8.58
C VAL A 284 -0.28 14.07 -9.90
N TRP A 285 -0.34 15.09 -10.75
CA TRP A 285 -1.01 14.95 -12.05
C TRP A 285 -0.27 13.95 -12.94
N GLN A 286 1.06 13.97 -12.94
CA GLN A 286 1.89 13.04 -13.69
C GLN A 286 1.79 11.61 -13.12
N ASP A 287 1.75 11.45 -11.80
CA ASP A 287 1.60 10.15 -11.14
C ASP A 287 0.25 9.51 -11.46
N ILE A 288 -0.85 10.27 -11.38
CA ILE A 288 -2.19 9.80 -11.79
C ILE A 288 -2.18 9.42 -13.27
N GLN A 289 -1.60 10.24 -14.16
CA GLN A 289 -1.45 9.91 -15.57
C GLN A 289 -0.66 8.60 -15.80
N ASN A 290 0.46 8.41 -15.10
CA ASN A 290 1.31 7.24 -15.21
C ASN A 290 0.60 5.97 -14.72
N VAL A 291 -0.09 6.05 -13.58
CA VAL A 291 -0.89 4.94 -13.03
C VAL A 291 -2.00 4.56 -13.99
N VAL A 292 -2.83 5.50 -14.44
CA VAL A 292 -3.96 5.23 -15.34
C VAL A 292 -3.47 4.68 -16.67
N ARG A 293 -2.42 5.27 -17.27
CA ARG A 293 -1.85 4.78 -18.54
C ARG A 293 -1.25 3.38 -18.43
N ARG A 294 -0.67 3.02 -17.28
CA ARG A 294 -0.13 1.67 -17.00
C ARG A 294 -1.24 0.65 -16.72
N ARG A 295 -2.27 1.05 -15.97
CA ARG A 295 -3.28 0.16 -15.38
C ARG A 295 -4.51 0.01 -16.28
N TYR A 296 -5.07 1.10 -16.79
CA TYR A 296 -6.28 1.12 -17.62
C TYR A 296 -6.26 2.22 -18.70
N PRO A 297 -5.47 2.05 -19.79
CA PRO A 297 -5.28 3.07 -20.84
C PRO A 297 -6.52 3.36 -21.71
N LEU A 298 -7.69 2.80 -21.38
CA LEU A 298 -8.96 3.07 -22.08
C LEU A 298 -9.70 4.29 -21.50
N THR A 299 -9.35 4.72 -20.28
CA THR A 299 -9.93 5.90 -19.62
C THR A 299 -9.28 7.19 -20.13
N GLN A 300 -10.11 8.21 -20.35
CA GLN A 300 -9.68 9.58 -20.58
C GLN A 300 -9.57 10.33 -19.24
N LEU A 301 -8.51 11.12 -19.07
CA LEU A 301 -8.32 11.97 -17.88
C LEU A 301 -8.67 13.42 -18.20
N ARG A 302 -9.52 14.03 -17.36
CA ARG A 302 -9.93 15.44 -17.47
C ARG A 302 -9.44 16.22 -16.25
N LEU A 303 -8.30 16.89 -16.40
CA LEU A 303 -7.80 17.83 -15.39
C LEU A 303 -8.70 19.06 -15.30
N CYS A 304 -9.18 19.37 -14.10
CA CYS A 304 -9.69 20.69 -13.73
C CYS A 304 -8.65 21.32 -12.78
N PRO A 305 -7.82 22.27 -13.26
CA PRO A 305 -6.73 22.81 -12.47
C PRO A 305 -7.27 23.63 -11.30
N SER A 306 -6.73 23.38 -10.11
CA SER A 306 -7.03 24.12 -8.88
C SER A 306 -5.76 24.34 -8.08
N ALA A 307 -5.68 25.44 -7.34
CA ALA A 307 -4.79 25.51 -6.19
C ALA A 307 -5.18 24.42 -5.18
N VAL A 308 -4.18 23.83 -4.53
CA VAL A 308 -4.32 22.74 -3.53
C VAL A 308 -3.64 23.09 -2.20
N GLN A 309 -3.30 24.37 -2.03
CA GLN A 309 -2.66 24.98 -0.86
C GLN A 309 -2.91 26.50 -0.89
N GLY A 310 -2.90 27.14 0.28
CA GLY A 310 -3.18 28.57 0.43
C GLY A 310 -4.68 28.91 0.47
N GLU A 311 -4.97 30.14 0.90
CA GLU A 311 -6.32 30.62 1.28
C GLU A 311 -7.36 30.49 0.14
N ALA A 312 -6.97 30.77 -1.11
CA ALA A 312 -7.86 30.66 -2.27
C ALA A 312 -8.14 29.21 -2.74
N ALA A 313 -7.48 28.19 -2.17
CA ALA A 313 -7.61 26.81 -2.65
C ALA A 313 -9.00 26.21 -2.39
N ALA A 314 -9.62 26.47 -1.24
CA ALA A 314 -10.93 25.93 -0.87
C ALA A 314 -12.01 26.23 -1.94
N GLY A 315 -12.22 27.51 -2.25
CA GLY A 315 -13.18 27.95 -3.26
C GLY A 315 -12.83 27.47 -4.68
N GLN A 316 -11.54 27.35 -5.03
CA GLN A 316 -11.12 26.79 -6.32
C GLN A 316 -11.42 25.29 -6.42
N ILE A 317 -11.21 24.51 -5.36
CA ILE A 317 -11.52 23.07 -5.32
C ILE A 317 -13.05 22.87 -5.43
N ALA A 318 -13.84 23.62 -4.65
CA ALA A 318 -15.29 23.57 -4.69
C ALA A 318 -15.86 23.95 -6.08
N SER A 319 -15.30 25.00 -6.70
CA SER A 319 -15.62 25.41 -8.07
C SER A 319 -15.23 24.32 -9.09
N ALA A 320 -14.04 23.74 -8.98
CA ALA A 320 -13.56 22.68 -9.88
C ALA A 320 -14.45 21.42 -9.83
N ILE A 321 -14.88 20.99 -8.64
CA ILE A 321 -15.84 19.88 -8.47
C ILE A 321 -17.19 20.24 -9.12
N THR A 322 -17.68 21.46 -8.91
CA THR A 322 -18.95 21.94 -9.49
C THR A 322 -18.89 21.98 -11.02
N ARG A 323 -17.79 22.45 -11.59
CA ARG A 323 -17.53 22.49 -13.04
C ARG A 323 -17.42 21.10 -13.65
N LEU A 324 -16.73 20.17 -13.00
CA LEU A 324 -16.69 18.77 -13.45
C LEU A 324 -18.08 18.11 -13.44
N ASN A 325 -18.99 18.53 -12.56
CA ASN A 325 -20.37 18.04 -12.49
C ASN A 325 -21.36 18.72 -13.48
N THR A 326 -20.93 19.75 -14.20
CA THR A 326 -21.82 20.59 -15.05
C THR A 326 -21.30 20.75 -16.49
N GLU A 327 -20.01 21.01 -16.67
CA GLU A 327 -19.36 21.24 -17.97
C GLU A 327 -18.82 19.95 -18.62
N SER A 328 -18.66 18.87 -17.86
CA SER A 328 -17.96 17.65 -18.31
C SER A 328 -18.77 16.38 -18.01
N MET A 329 -18.77 15.42 -18.94
CA MET A 329 -19.25 14.07 -18.66
C MET A 329 -18.11 13.21 -18.11
N VAL A 330 -17.87 13.33 -16.80
CA VAL A 330 -16.99 12.42 -16.04
C VAL A 330 -17.83 11.35 -15.34
N ASP A 331 -17.29 10.15 -15.17
CA ASP A 331 -17.95 9.06 -14.45
C ASP A 331 -17.63 9.08 -12.93
N VAL A 332 -16.53 9.74 -12.56
CA VAL A 332 -15.95 9.79 -11.21
C VAL A 332 -14.93 10.94 -11.14
N ILE A 333 -14.79 11.55 -9.96
CA ILE A 333 -13.83 12.64 -9.70
C ILE A 333 -12.80 12.18 -8.69
N ILE A 334 -11.52 12.47 -8.93
CA ILE A 334 -10.43 12.37 -7.96
C ILE A 334 -10.07 13.78 -7.49
N VAL A 335 -10.14 14.02 -6.18
CA VAL A 335 -9.59 15.22 -5.54
C VAL A 335 -8.27 14.80 -4.89
N ALA A 336 -7.15 15.39 -5.30
CA ALA A 336 -5.82 14.91 -4.89
C ALA A 336 -4.80 16.02 -4.66
N ARG A 337 -3.95 15.81 -3.64
CA ARG A 337 -2.88 16.71 -3.21
C ARG A 337 -1.56 15.95 -3.15
N GLY A 338 -0.43 16.65 -3.38
CA GLY A 338 0.90 16.09 -3.15
C GLY A 338 1.30 16.17 -1.68
N GLY A 339 2.46 15.63 -1.34
CA GLY A 339 3.05 15.82 -0.01
C GLY A 339 3.41 17.29 0.28
N GLY A 340 3.39 17.66 1.56
CA GLY A 340 3.76 18.96 2.11
C GLY A 340 3.29 19.06 3.57
N SER A 341 3.20 20.26 4.15
CA SER A 341 2.89 20.41 5.58
C SER A 341 1.42 20.08 5.92
N LEU A 342 1.13 19.94 7.21
CA LEU A 342 -0.24 19.83 7.73
C LEU A 342 -1.04 21.12 7.48
N GLU A 343 -0.40 22.29 7.55
CA GLU A 343 -1.02 23.60 7.31
C GLU A 343 -1.65 23.69 5.91
N ASP A 344 -0.96 23.17 4.90
CA ASP A 344 -1.47 23.11 3.52
C ASP A 344 -2.72 22.21 3.38
N LEU A 345 -2.94 21.22 4.27
CA LEU A 345 -4.14 20.37 4.24
C LEU A 345 -5.40 21.15 4.63
N TRP A 346 -5.27 22.31 5.28
CA TRP A 346 -6.41 23.04 5.84
C TRP A 346 -7.48 23.39 4.82
N CYS A 347 -7.11 23.65 3.55
CA CYS A 347 -8.08 23.93 2.49
C CYS A 347 -9.08 22.78 2.23
N PHE A 348 -8.72 21.54 2.55
CA PHE A 348 -9.58 20.35 2.46
C PHE A 348 -10.45 20.12 3.71
N ASN A 349 -10.23 20.91 4.76
CA ASN A 349 -11.10 20.97 5.94
C ASN A 349 -12.19 22.05 5.84
N SER A 350 -12.27 22.77 4.72
CA SER A 350 -13.26 23.83 4.52
C SER A 350 -14.69 23.29 4.29
N GLU A 351 -15.67 24.01 4.83
CA GLU A 351 -17.09 23.70 4.65
C GLU A 351 -17.52 23.76 3.16
N GLU A 352 -16.95 24.68 2.38
CA GLU A 352 -17.24 24.82 0.95
C GLU A 352 -16.86 23.55 0.16
N VAL A 353 -15.67 22.98 0.43
CA VAL A 353 -15.22 21.74 -0.21
C VAL A 353 -16.07 20.56 0.25
N ALA A 354 -16.38 20.47 1.55
CA ALA A 354 -17.26 19.43 2.09
C ALA A 354 -18.65 19.45 1.41
N ARG A 355 -19.29 20.62 1.33
CA ARG A 355 -20.59 20.77 0.67
C ARG A 355 -20.51 20.53 -0.85
N ALA A 356 -19.42 20.91 -1.52
CA ALA A 356 -19.23 20.63 -2.95
C ALA A 356 -19.07 19.13 -3.25
N ILE A 357 -18.34 18.38 -2.42
CA ILE A 357 -18.22 16.91 -2.54
C ILE A 357 -19.59 16.25 -2.32
N PHE A 358 -20.31 16.65 -1.27
CA PHE A 358 -21.64 16.15 -0.92
C PHE A 358 -22.70 16.46 -1.99
N ALA A 359 -22.61 17.60 -2.67
CA ALA A 359 -23.49 18.03 -3.75
C ALA A 359 -23.08 17.50 -5.14
N SER A 360 -21.92 16.84 -5.27
CA SER A 360 -21.51 16.17 -6.51
C SER A 360 -22.59 15.18 -6.96
N LYS A 361 -22.78 15.00 -8.27
CA LYS A 361 -23.66 13.98 -8.86
C LYS A 361 -22.92 12.66 -9.08
N VAL A 362 -21.64 12.75 -9.42
CA VAL A 362 -20.73 11.62 -9.65
C VAL A 362 -19.97 11.27 -8.37
N PRO A 363 -19.54 10.00 -8.18
CA PRO A 363 -18.72 9.63 -7.04
C PRO A 363 -17.41 10.41 -7.00
N VAL A 364 -16.99 10.80 -5.79
CA VAL A 364 -15.75 11.52 -5.52
C VAL A 364 -14.83 10.65 -4.67
N VAL A 365 -13.58 10.54 -5.11
CA VAL A 365 -12.50 9.88 -4.38
C VAL A 365 -11.53 10.93 -3.85
N SER A 366 -11.30 10.94 -2.54
CA SER A 366 -10.24 11.73 -1.94
C SER A 366 -8.92 10.95 -1.99
N GLY A 367 -7.86 11.61 -2.47
CA GLY A 367 -6.47 11.16 -2.44
C GLY A 367 -5.58 12.26 -1.85
N VAL A 368 -6.00 12.84 -0.72
CA VAL A 368 -5.39 14.02 -0.09
C VAL A 368 -4.54 13.66 1.13
N GLY A 369 -5.08 12.86 2.05
CA GLY A 369 -4.43 12.54 3.33
C GLY A 369 -3.58 11.27 3.30
N HIS A 370 -2.48 11.25 4.06
CA HIS A 370 -1.71 10.06 4.39
C HIS A 370 -2.42 9.21 5.47
N GLU A 371 -1.88 8.06 5.86
CA GLU A 371 -2.57 7.15 6.80
C GLU A 371 -2.95 7.78 8.16
N THR A 372 -2.23 8.81 8.60
CA THR A 372 -2.47 9.57 9.84
C THR A 372 -3.39 10.80 9.69
N ASP A 373 -3.48 11.38 8.49
CA ASP A 373 -4.01 12.74 8.31
C ASP A 373 -5.43 12.67 7.71
N TYR A 374 -6.46 12.79 8.56
CA TYR A 374 -7.87 12.68 8.15
C TYR A 374 -8.53 14.04 7.99
N THR A 375 -8.76 14.45 6.74
CA THR A 375 -9.45 15.70 6.40
C THR A 375 -10.98 15.54 6.36
N ILE A 376 -11.73 16.63 6.48
CA ILE A 376 -13.19 16.60 6.29
C ILE A 376 -13.55 16.15 4.86
N ALA A 377 -12.75 16.51 3.85
CA ALA A 377 -12.93 16.02 2.48
C ALA A 377 -12.86 14.48 2.39
N ASP A 378 -12.00 13.81 3.17
CA ASP A 378 -11.92 12.35 3.25
C ASP A 378 -13.19 11.73 3.86
N ASP A 379 -13.77 12.38 4.87
CA ASP A 379 -14.98 11.90 5.57
C ASP A 379 -16.22 12.00 4.68
N VAL A 380 -16.35 13.06 3.88
CA VAL A 380 -17.48 13.27 2.95
C VAL A 380 -17.35 12.45 1.67
N ALA A 381 -16.12 12.19 1.19
CA ALA A 381 -15.89 11.48 -0.07
C ALA A 381 -16.52 10.07 -0.10
N ASP A 382 -16.98 9.64 -1.28
CA ASP A 382 -17.56 8.31 -1.48
C ASP A 382 -16.53 7.21 -1.22
N GLN A 383 -15.26 7.46 -1.53
CA GLN A 383 -14.13 6.63 -1.12
C GLN A 383 -12.88 7.47 -0.80
N ARG A 384 -12.08 6.97 0.14
CA ARG A 384 -10.78 7.53 0.51
C ARG A 384 -9.66 6.63 -0.02
N ALA A 385 -8.58 7.23 -0.51
CA ALA A 385 -7.33 6.57 -0.82
C ALA A 385 -6.17 7.28 -0.10
N PRO A 386 -5.17 6.54 0.42
CA PRO A 386 -4.08 7.12 1.23
C PRO A 386 -3.01 7.87 0.42
N THR A 387 -3.10 7.85 -0.91
CA THR A 387 -2.23 8.62 -1.82
C THR A 387 -2.97 8.92 -3.12
N PRO A 388 -2.55 9.93 -3.91
CA PRO A 388 -3.09 10.17 -5.25
C PRO A 388 -2.93 8.98 -6.21
N SER A 389 -1.81 8.27 -6.13
CA SER A 389 -1.55 7.06 -6.91
C SER A 389 -2.52 5.94 -6.54
N ALA A 390 -2.79 5.76 -5.23
CA ALA A 390 -3.80 4.81 -4.78
C ALA A 390 -5.22 5.22 -5.23
N ALA A 391 -5.55 6.51 -5.24
CA ALA A 391 -6.85 6.99 -5.78
C ALA A 391 -7.01 6.61 -7.26
N ALA A 392 -5.95 6.76 -8.05
CA ALA A 392 -5.94 6.34 -9.45
C ALA A 392 -6.05 4.80 -9.61
N GLU A 393 -5.37 3.99 -8.78
CA GLU A 393 -5.46 2.51 -8.82
C GLU A 393 -6.82 1.97 -8.36
N LEU A 394 -7.47 2.67 -7.44
CA LEU A 394 -8.79 2.38 -6.87
C LEU A 394 -9.94 2.74 -7.83
N VAL A 395 -9.77 3.83 -8.60
CA VAL A 395 -10.70 4.20 -9.68
C VAL A 395 -10.50 3.36 -10.95
N THR A 396 -9.30 2.82 -11.21
CA THR A 396 -9.01 2.12 -12.49
C THR A 396 -8.89 0.59 -12.38
N PRO A 397 -9.61 -0.18 -13.23
CA PRO A 397 -9.46 -1.64 -13.34
C PRO A 397 -8.08 -2.08 -13.81
N ASP A 398 -7.60 -3.24 -13.36
CA ASP A 398 -6.34 -3.80 -13.88
C ASP A 398 -6.51 -4.42 -15.28
N SER A 399 -5.95 -3.77 -16.30
CA SER A 399 -5.97 -4.27 -17.69
C SER A 399 -5.34 -5.66 -17.86
N ARG A 400 -4.35 -6.04 -17.03
CA ARG A 400 -3.78 -7.40 -17.07
C ARG A 400 -4.79 -8.43 -16.58
N GLN A 401 -5.52 -8.12 -15.51
CA GLN A 401 -6.58 -8.98 -15.01
C GLN A 401 -7.75 -9.06 -16.01
N LEU A 402 -8.15 -7.94 -16.64
CA LEU A 402 -9.17 -7.95 -17.68
C LEU A 402 -8.76 -8.80 -18.88
N MET A 403 -7.51 -8.68 -19.35
CA MET A 403 -6.98 -9.51 -20.44
C MET A 403 -6.91 -11.00 -20.06
N ALA A 404 -6.53 -11.32 -18.82
CA ALA A 404 -6.55 -12.69 -18.31
C ALA A 404 -7.98 -13.27 -18.26
N ASN A 405 -8.96 -12.47 -17.80
CA ASN A 405 -10.37 -12.86 -17.76
C ASN A 405 -10.91 -13.12 -19.18
N VAL A 406 -10.64 -12.23 -20.14
CA VAL A 406 -11.04 -12.41 -21.55
C VAL A 406 -10.39 -13.64 -22.16
N HIS A 407 -9.11 -13.88 -21.90
CA HIS A 407 -8.40 -15.07 -22.39
C HIS A 407 -8.98 -16.37 -21.81
N SER A 408 -9.24 -16.39 -20.50
CA SER A 408 -9.88 -17.53 -19.81
C SER A 408 -11.27 -17.81 -20.37
N GLY A 409 -12.12 -16.79 -20.51
CA GLY A 409 -13.44 -16.91 -21.14
C GLY A 409 -13.38 -17.45 -22.57
N ARG A 410 -12.41 -16.99 -23.38
CA ARG A 410 -12.18 -17.51 -24.74
C ARG A 410 -11.80 -19.00 -24.74
N GLN A 411 -10.92 -19.42 -23.82
CA GLN A 411 -10.56 -20.83 -23.67
C GLN A 411 -11.77 -21.68 -23.26
N GLN A 412 -12.52 -21.26 -22.25
CA GLN A 412 -13.72 -21.95 -21.78
C GLN A 412 -14.77 -22.11 -22.90
N ALA A 413 -15.03 -21.04 -23.66
CA ALA A 413 -15.92 -21.09 -24.82
C ALA A 413 -15.43 -22.08 -25.90
N ALA A 414 -14.13 -22.11 -26.19
CA ALA A 414 -13.55 -23.06 -27.14
C ALA A 414 -13.68 -24.52 -26.67
N TYR A 415 -13.44 -24.80 -25.38
CA TYR A 415 -13.64 -26.12 -24.79
C TYR A 415 -15.11 -26.55 -24.83
N ALA A 416 -16.04 -25.66 -24.49
CA ALA A 416 -17.48 -25.92 -24.55
C ALA A 416 -17.94 -26.25 -25.98
N MET A 417 -17.53 -25.44 -26.97
CA MET A 417 -17.83 -25.69 -28.39
C MET A 417 -17.26 -27.02 -28.87
N ASN A 418 -15.98 -27.33 -28.58
CA ASN A 418 -15.38 -28.59 -29.00
C ASN A 418 -16.03 -29.82 -28.32
N SER A 419 -16.47 -29.68 -27.07
CA SER A 419 -17.24 -30.71 -26.36
C SER A 419 -18.57 -31.01 -27.05
N VAL A 420 -19.32 -29.95 -27.42
CA VAL A 420 -20.58 -30.07 -28.19
C VAL A 420 -20.34 -30.75 -29.54
N VAL A 421 -19.37 -30.27 -30.33
CA VAL A 421 -19.03 -30.86 -31.65
C VAL A 421 -18.62 -32.33 -31.51
N THR A 422 -17.79 -32.67 -30.53
CA THR A 422 -17.37 -34.06 -30.26
C THR A 422 -18.56 -34.94 -29.85
N LYS A 423 -19.47 -34.44 -29.00
CA LYS A 423 -20.70 -35.14 -28.61
C LYS A 423 -21.59 -35.46 -29.82
N HIS A 424 -21.76 -34.50 -30.75
CA HIS A 424 -22.53 -34.72 -31.97
C HIS A 424 -21.83 -35.67 -32.96
N ARG A 425 -20.52 -35.54 -33.19
CA ARG A 425 -19.73 -36.49 -34.01
C ARG A 425 -19.86 -37.93 -33.48
N ASN A 426 -19.69 -38.13 -32.17
CA ASN A 426 -19.87 -39.43 -31.51
C ASN A 426 -21.34 -39.90 -31.55
N GLY A 427 -22.31 -39.00 -31.66
CA GLY A 427 -23.71 -39.32 -31.95
C GLY A 427 -23.88 -39.90 -33.35
N VAL A 428 -23.40 -39.19 -34.38
CA VAL A 428 -23.48 -39.61 -35.79
C VAL A 428 -22.75 -40.94 -36.01
N GLU A 429 -21.52 -41.10 -35.51
CA GLU A 429 -20.75 -42.34 -35.67
C GLU A 429 -21.48 -43.55 -35.04
N ARG A 430 -22.10 -43.38 -33.86
CA ARG A 430 -22.91 -44.45 -33.24
C ARG A 430 -24.16 -44.79 -34.07
N LEU A 431 -24.80 -43.81 -34.71
CA LEU A 431 -25.93 -44.06 -35.60
C LEU A 431 -25.47 -44.75 -36.90
N TRP A 432 -24.35 -44.32 -37.47
CA TRP A 432 -23.74 -44.91 -38.66
C TRP A 432 -23.34 -46.37 -38.43
N GLN A 433 -22.69 -46.69 -37.31
CA GLN A 433 -22.36 -48.08 -36.95
C GLN A 433 -23.60 -48.93 -36.71
N ARG A 434 -24.67 -48.38 -36.11
CA ARG A 434 -25.96 -49.07 -35.96
C ARG A 434 -26.61 -49.36 -37.31
N LEU A 435 -26.59 -48.39 -38.23
CA LEU A 435 -27.08 -48.56 -39.59
C LEU A 435 -26.26 -49.64 -40.32
N LYS A 436 -24.92 -49.55 -40.32
CA LYS A 436 -24.04 -50.51 -40.98
C LYS A 436 -24.20 -51.95 -40.44
N ARG A 437 -24.47 -52.12 -39.15
CA ARG A 437 -24.76 -53.44 -38.53
C ARG A 437 -26.15 -54.00 -38.84
N ARG A 438 -27.12 -53.15 -39.20
CA ARG A 438 -28.51 -53.54 -39.52
C ARG A 438 -28.81 -53.54 -41.03
N ALA A 439 -27.95 -52.92 -41.83
CA ALA A 439 -28.08 -52.93 -43.28
C ALA A 439 -27.94 -54.37 -43.80
N PRO A 440 -28.89 -54.86 -44.62
CA PRO A 440 -28.75 -56.17 -45.25
C PRO A 440 -27.57 -56.14 -46.23
N ASP A 441 -26.75 -57.19 -46.22
CA ASP A 441 -25.76 -57.41 -47.27
C ASP A 441 -26.47 -57.85 -48.56
N VAL A 442 -26.96 -56.86 -49.31
CA VAL A 442 -27.62 -57.05 -50.61
C VAL A 442 -26.71 -57.74 -51.63
N GLY A 443 -25.38 -57.67 -51.48
CA GLY A 443 -24.43 -58.39 -52.33
C GLY A 443 -24.35 -59.88 -52.00
N LEU A 444 -24.47 -60.26 -50.72
CA LEU A 444 -24.64 -61.64 -50.30
C LEU A 444 -26.04 -62.18 -50.68
N MET A 445 -27.10 -61.41 -50.45
CA MET A 445 -28.46 -61.82 -50.81
C MET A 445 -28.61 -61.99 -52.33
N LYS A 446 -28.03 -61.09 -53.14
CA LYS A 446 -28.00 -61.26 -54.60
C LYS A 446 -27.23 -62.51 -55.00
N ARG A 447 -26.03 -62.75 -54.47
CA ARG A 447 -25.25 -63.98 -54.76
C ARG A 447 -26.00 -65.26 -54.37
N GLN A 448 -26.78 -65.25 -53.29
CA GLN A 448 -27.65 -66.37 -52.92
C GLN A 448 -28.77 -66.59 -53.94
N VAL A 449 -29.40 -65.53 -54.46
CA VAL A 449 -30.40 -65.62 -55.53
C VAL A 449 -29.77 -66.13 -56.84
N ASP A 450 -28.61 -65.59 -57.23
CA ASP A 450 -27.88 -65.99 -58.43
C ASP A 450 -27.44 -67.49 -58.37
N ASP A 451 -26.97 -67.96 -57.22
CA ASP A 451 -26.66 -69.39 -56.96
C ASP A 451 -27.91 -70.27 -57.05
N LEU A 452 -28.99 -69.89 -56.37
CA LEU A 452 -30.25 -70.63 -56.41
C LEU A 452 -30.85 -70.71 -57.82
N GLN A 453 -30.78 -69.62 -58.58
CA GLN A 453 -31.21 -69.56 -59.97
C GLN A 453 -30.36 -70.47 -60.87
N THR A 454 -29.03 -70.43 -60.71
CA THR A 454 -28.11 -71.31 -61.44
C THR A 454 -28.39 -72.77 -61.14
N ARG A 455 -28.48 -73.14 -59.85
CA ARG A 455 -28.77 -74.51 -59.40
C ARG A 455 -30.15 -75.00 -59.86
N ALA A 456 -31.15 -74.12 -59.90
CA ALA A 456 -32.47 -74.44 -60.44
C ALA A 456 -32.41 -74.72 -61.94
N ALA A 457 -31.75 -73.84 -62.72
CA ALA A 457 -31.57 -74.03 -64.16
C ALA A 457 -30.83 -75.33 -64.49
N THR A 458 -29.70 -75.61 -63.84
CA THR A 458 -28.95 -76.87 -64.01
C THR A 458 -29.81 -78.09 -63.68
N ARG A 459 -30.60 -78.07 -62.60
CA ARG A 459 -31.51 -79.17 -62.24
C ARG A 459 -32.62 -79.38 -63.27
N VAL A 460 -33.20 -78.30 -63.81
CA VAL A 460 -34.24 -78.38 -64.86
C VAL A 460 -33.67 -78.96 -66.15
N LEU A 461 -32.45 -78.58 -66.54
CA LEU A 461 -31.77 -79.14 -67.71
C LEU A 461 -31.45 -80.63 -67.52
N LEU A 462 -30.79 -80.99 -66.41
CA LEU A 462 -30.47 -82.39 -66.10
C LEU A 462 -31.72 -83.28 -66.00
N ARG A 463 -32.84 -82.75 -65.45
CA ARG A 463 -34.11 -83.48 -65.40
C ARG A 463 -34.75 -83.64 -66.78
N ASN A 464 -34.69 -82.62 -67.63
CA ASN A 464 -35.15 -82.72 -69.01
C ASN A 464 -34.34 -83.76 -69.80
N ASP A 465 -33.01 -83.74 -69.68
CA ASP A 465 -32.16 -84.69 -70.40
C ASP A 465 -32.32 -86.12 -69.88
N TYR A 466 -32.54 -86.30 -68.57
CA TYR A 466 -32.93 -87.60 -68.00
C TYR A 466 -34.25 -88.08 -68.61
N LEU A 467 -35.31 -87.25 -68.61
CA LEU A 467 -36.61 -87.61 -69.15
C LEU A 467 -36.57 -87.90 -70.66
N LYS A 468 -35.80 -87.12 -71.44
CA LYS A 468 -35.57 -87.39 -72.87
C LYS A 468 -34.90 -88.74 -73.09
N ARG A 469 -33.84 -89.06 -72.34
CA ARG A 469 -33.15 -90.36 -72.42
C ARG A 469 -34.07 -91.51 -72.04
N ASP A 470 -34.88 -91.34 -71.01
CA ASP A 470 -35.85 -92.34 -70.54
C ASP A 470 -36.93 -92.60 -71.60
N VAL A 471 -37.50 -91.55 -72.19
CA VAL A 471 -38.44 -91.66 -73.33
C VAL A 471 -37.80 -92.34 -74.55
N SER A 472 -36.57 -91.96 -74.93
CA SER A 472 -35.87 -92.62 -76.04
C SER A 472 -35.58 -94.10 -75.76
N MET A 473 -35.27 -94.45 -74.51
CA MET A 473 -35.01 -95.84 -74.09
C MET A 473 -36.30 -96.67 -74.05
N LEU A 474 -37.41 -96.10 -73.57
CA LEU A 474 -38.73 -96.71 -73.64
C LEU A 474 -39.20 -96.89 -75.10
N HIS A 475 -38.96 -95.91 -75.97
CA HIS A 475 -39.26 -96.02 -77.39
C HIS A 475 -38.43 -97.12 -78.05
N ALA A 476 -37.11 -97.17 -77.81
CA ALA A 476 -36.25 -98.23 -78.34
C ALA A 476 -36.65 -99.63 -77.84
N ARG A 477 -37.08 -99.77 -76.58
CA ARG A 477 -37.67 -101.02 -76.06
C ARG A 477 -38.97 -101.39 -76.77
N LEU A 478 -39.85 -100.42 -77.02
CA LEU A 478 -41.10 -100.65 -77.73
C LEU A 478 -40.85 -101.08 -79.18
N THR A 479 -39.97 -100.39 -79.92
CA THR A 479 -39.57 -100.77 -81.28
C THR A 479 -38.89 -102.14 -81.33
N ALA A 480 -38.11 -102.52 -80.32
CA ALA A 480 -37.51 -103.86 -80.23
C ALA A 480 -38.53 -104.98 -79.96
N LEU A 481 -39.69 -104.64 -79.37
CA LEU A 481 -40.80 -105.55 -79.11
C LEU A 481 -41.91 -105.50 -80.19
N GLU A 482 -41.84 -104.59 -81.16
CA GLU A 482 -42.78 -104.54 -82.27
C GLU A 482 -42.70 -105.82 -83.11
N PRO A 483 -43.80 -106.58 -83.30
CA PRO A 483 -43.81 -107.75 -84.18
C PRO A 483 -43.39 -107.41 -85.61
N ALA A 484 -43.73 -106.21 -86.09
CA ALA A 484 -43.32 -105.70 -87.39
C ALA A 484 -41.81 -105.41 -87.50
N ALA A 485 -41.09 -105.17 -86.40
CA ALA A 485 -39.63 -105.08 -86.41
C ALA A 485 -38.98 -106.47 -86.53
N THR A 486 -39.56 -107.48 -85.87
CA THR A 486 -39.13 -108.88 -86.01
C THR A 486 -39.36 -109.40 -87.42
N LEU A 487 -40.53 -109.15 -88.02
CA LEU A 487 -40.80 -109.50 -89.42
C LEU A 487 -39.82 -108.79 -90.38
N ARG A 488 -39.49 -107.50 -90.14
CA ARG A 488 -38.54 -106.73 -90.96
C ARG A 488 -37.10 -107.26 -90.90
N ARG A 489 -36.74 -108.09 -89.90
CA ARG A 489 -35.45 -108.78 -89.82
C ARG A 489 -35.37 -110.07 -90.65
N GLY A 490 -36.42 -110.42 -91.40
CA GLY A 490 -36.46 -111.61 -92.26
C GLY A 490 -37.10 -112.84 -91.61
N TYR A 491 -37.68 -112.70 -90.42
CA TYR A 491 -38.54 -113.74 -89.85
C TYR A 491 -39.93 -113.70 -90.46
N ALA A 492 -40.59 -114.86 -90.51
CA ALA A 492 -41.98 -115.00 -90.95
C ALA A 492 -42.83 -115.64 -89.85
N VAL A 493 -44.10 -115.29 -89.78
CA VAL A 493 -45.11 -115.99 -88.97
C VAL A 493 -45.91 -116.87 -89.92
N VAL A 494 -45.88 -118.19 -89.71
CA VAL A 494 -46.58 -119.16 -90.55
C VAL A 494 -47.89 -119.55 -89.85
N ASN A 495 -49.02 -119.40 -90.55
CA ASN A 495 -50.35 -119.79 -90.07
C ASN A 495 -50.92 -120.91 -90.96
N ARG A 496 -51.81 -121.77 -90.45
CA ARG A 496 -52.63 -122.63 -91.33
C ARG A 496 -53.78 -121.79 -91.91
N SER A 497 -53.92 -121.76 -93.23
CA SER A 497 -54.91 -120.91 -93.92
C SER A 497 -56.38 -121.23 -93.61
N ALA A 498 -56.68 -122.45 -93.16
CA ALA A 498 -58.04 -122.87 -92.80
C ALA A 498 -58.56 -122.16 -91.54
N ASP A 499 -57.73 -122.07 -90.49
CA ASP A 499 -58.17 -121.69 -89.13
C ASP A 499 -57.41 -120.47 -88.58
N GLY A 500 -56.35 -120.00 -89.25
CA GLY A 500 -55.47 -118.92 -88.78
C GLY A 500 -54.48 -119.32 -87.68
N THR A 501 -54.42 -120.60 -87.30
CA THR A 501 -53.56 -121.12 -86.22
C THR A 501 -52.07 -120.93 -86.53
N ILE A 502 -51.33 -120.26 -85.63
CA ILE A 502 -49.88 -120.05 -85.77
C ILE A 502 -49.14 -121.39 -85.60
N ILE A 503 -48.31 -121.73 -86.58
CA ILE A 503 -47.48 -122.93 -86.62
C ILE A 503 -46.10 -122.61 -86.05
N THR A 504 -45.84 -123.15 -84.87
CA THR A 504 -44.53 -123.05 -84.18
C THR A 504 -43.74 -124.37 -84.18
N HIS A 505 -44.37 -125.48 -84.58
CA HIS A 505 -43.76 -126.81 -84.60
C HIS A 505 -44.23 -127.62 -85.83
N PRO A 506 -43.34 -128.33 -86.55
CA PRO A 506 -43.69 -128.97 -87.83
C PRO A 506 -44.83 -130.00 -87.75
N GLN A 507 -44.98 -130.68 -86.62
CA GLN A 507 -46.04 -131.69 -86.39
C GLN A 507 -47.46 -131.10 -86.38
N LEU A 508 -47.61 -129.78 -86.34
CA LEU A 508 -48.91 -129.10 -86.43
C LEU A 508 -49.40 -128.93 -87.87
N VAL A 509 -48.71 -129.50 -88.85
CA VAL A 509 -49.00 -129.36 -90.28
C VAL A 509 -49.05 -130.75 -90.92
N ALA A 510 -50.15 -131.06 -91.60
CA ALA A 510 -50.27 -132.26 -92.43
C ALA A 510 -49.74 -131.99 -93.85
N ASP A 511 -49.32 -133.02 -94.56
CA ASP A 511 -48.91 -132.89 -95.95
C ASP A 511 -50.10 -132.43 -96.82
N GLY A 512 -49.88 -131.43 -97.67
CA GLY A 512 -50.94 -130.75 -98.43
C GLY A 512 -51.71 -129.64 -97.69
N ASP A 513 -51.46 -129.37 -96.40
CA ASP A 513 -52.12 -128.26 -95.68
C ASP A 513 -51.78 -126.90 -96.35
N PRO A 514 -52.77 -126.03 -96.66
CA PRO A 514 -52.52 -124.67 -97.11
C PRO A 514 -52.05 -123.78 -95.95
N LEU A 515 -50.96 -123.05 -96.16
CA LEU A 515 -50.29 -122.22 -95.16
C LEU A 515 -50.18 -120.76 -95.61
N ASP A 516 -50.40 -119.82 -94.70
CA ASP A 516 -50.18 -118.40 -94.91
C ASP A 516 -48.91 -117.94 -94.19
N ILE A 517 -47.89 -117.60 -94.98
CA ILE A 517 -46.59 -117.12 -94.51
C ILE A 517 -46.62 -115.58 -94.48
N THR A 518 -46.80 -115.02 -93.29
CA THR A 518 -46.78 -113.56 -93.08
C THR A 518 -45.35 -113.06 -92.92
N VAL A 519 -44.92 -112.18 -93.82
CA VAL A 519 -43.63 -111.48 -93.80
C VAL A 519 -43.85 -109.96 -93.69
N ALA A 520 -42.77 -109.18 -93.54
CA ALA A 520 -42.86 -107.73 -93.40
C ALA A 520 -43.59 -106.99 -94.54
N GLY A 521 -43.58 -107.56 -95.76
CA GLY A 521 -44.20 -106.99 -96.96
C GLY A 521 -45.61 -107.48 -97.26
N GLY A 522 -46.18 -108.41 -96.48
CA GLY A 522 -47.49 -109.00 -96.75
C GLY A 522 -47.56 -110.49 -96.42
N VAL A 523 -48.62 -111.16 -96.90
CA VAL A 523 -48.86 -112.59 -96.71
C VAL A 523 -48.61 -113.33 -98.03
N LEU A 524 -47.92 -114.46 -97.95
CA LEU A 524 -47.66 -115.37 -99.06
C LEU A 524 -48.36 -116.70 -98.78
N ALA A 525 -49.24 -117.13 -99.69
CA ALA A 525 -49.82 -118.47 -99.65
C ALA A 525 -48.76 -119.51 -100.05
N ALA A 526 -48.70 -120.59 -99.27
CA ALA A 526 -47.85 -121.75 -99.45
C ALA A 526 -48.67 -123.03 -99.22
N THR A 527 -48.06 -124.19 -99.45
CA THR A 527 -48.67 -125.49 -99.17
C THR A 527 -47.61 -126.40 -98.58
N ALA A 528 -47.97 -127.14 -97.54
CA ALA A 528 -47.07 -128.08 -96.90
C ALA A 528 -46.75 -129.25 -97.83
N GLY A 529 -45.48 -129.70 -97.82
CA GLY A 529 -45.00 -130.80 -98.66
C GLY A 529 -44.16 -131.80 -97.86
N SER A 530 -44.36 -133.10 -98.08
CA SER A 530 -43.60 -134.17 -97.43
C SER A 530 -42.11 -134.13 -97.80
N GLN A 531 -41.23 -134.17 -96.80
CA GLN A 531 -39.79 -134.33 -97.04
C GLN A 531 -39.43 -135.77 -97.44
N ALA A 532 -39.07 -135.96 -98.70
CA ALA A 532 -38.22 -137.06 -99.15
C ALA A 532 -37.19 -136.52 -100.16
N ASP A 533 -35.92 -136.89 -99.96
CA ASP A 533 -34.80 -136.83 -100.90
C ASP A 533 -34.54 -135.52 -101.69
N HIS A 534 -33.96 -134.53 -101.01
CA HIS A 534 -32.88 -133.70 -101.61
C HIS A 534 -31.97 -133.10 -100.52
N ILE A 535 -31.05 -133.92 -100.00
CA ILE A 535 -29.82 -133.44 -99.37
C ILE A 535 -28.67 -133.59 -100.38
N ALA A 536 -27.75 -132.62 -100.36
CA ALA A 536 -26.50 -132.54 -101.10
C ALA A 536 -26.58 -132.19 -102.61
N GLN A 537 -26.24 -130.94 -102.92
CA GLN A 537 -24.95 -130.65 -103.55
C GLN A 537 -24.46 -129.21 -103.26
N SER A 538 -23.14 -129.01 -103.36
CA SER A 538 -22.39 -127.76 -103.12
C SER A 538 -22.46 -127.14 -101.70
N ARG A 539 -21.80 -127.79 -100.73
CA ARG A 539 -20.85 -127.02 -99.91
C ARG A 539 -19.59 -126.84 -100.76
N GLN A 540 -19.10 -125.61 -100.91
CA GLN A 540 -17.73 -125.38 -101.37
C GLN A 540 -17.12 -124.16 -100.69
N GLU A 541 -16.34 -124.47 -99.65
CA GLU A 541 -15.13 -123.81 -99.09
C GLU A 541 -15.07 -122.29 -98.77
N PRO A 542 -14.15 -121.86 -97.86
CA PRO A 542 -14.31 -120.63 -97.10
C PRO A 542 -13.14 -119.61 -97.22
N ALA A 543 -13.23 -118.55 -96.41
CA ALA A 543 -12.19 -117.56 -96.06
C ALA A 543 -12.00 -116.37 -97.06
N PRO A 544 -11.42 -115.22 -96.62
CA PRO A 544 -10.76 -114.96 -95.34
C PRO A 544 -11.23 -113.72 -94.55
N ALA A 545 -10.67 -113.58 -93.34
CA ALA A 545 -10.70 -112.36 -92.52
C ALA A 545 -9.56 -111.38 -92.90
N VAL A 546 -9.61 -110.14 -92.37
CA VAL A 546 -8.56 -109.07 -92.25
C VAL A 546 -9.30 -107.72 -92.13
N SER A 547 -8.97 -106.73 -91.28
CA SER A 547 -7.95 -106.62 -90.22
C SER A 547 -8.27 -105.50 -89.21
N HIS A 548 -7.60 -105.54 -88.05
CA HIS A 548 -7.49 -104.44 -87.08
C HIS A 548 -6.90 -103.15 -87.66
N ILE A 549 -7.26 -101.99 -87.08
CA ILE A 549 -6.34 -100.86 -86.84
C ILE A 549 -6.62 -100.27 -85.45
N GLU A 550 -5.55 -100.11 -84.67
CA GLU A 550 -5.37 -99.31 -83.44
C GLU A 550 -3.98 -98.64 -83.56
N PRO A 551 -3.55 -97.73 -82.68
CA PRO A 551 -4.26 -96.61 -82.03
C PRO A 551 -3.46 -95.30 -82.26
N ASN A 552 -3.78 -94.20 -81.55
CA ASN A 552 -2.72 -93.30 -81.06
C ASN A 552 -3.13 -92.39 -79.88
N LEU A 553 -2.20 -92.23 -78.94
CA LEU A 553 -2.19 -91.33 -77.77
C LEU A 553 -0.77 -90.72 -77.74
N PRO A 554 -0.58 -89.46 -77.34
CA PRO A 554 -0.13 -89.20 -75.96
C PRO A 554 -0.52 -87.79 -75.41
N ASP A 555 -0.09 -87.33 -74.21
CA ASP A 555 -0.11 -87.89 -72.84
C ASP A 555 0.34 -86.78 -71.84
N VAL A 556 -0.18 -86.76 -70.59
CA VAL A 556 0.24 -86.02 -69.33
C VAL A 556 0.77 -84.54 -69.37
N HIS A 557 0.84 -83.68 -68.33
CA HIS A 557 0.70 -83.65 -66.84
C HIS A 557 -0.05 -82.32 -66.47
N ALA A 558 -0.89 -82.17 -65.43
CA ALA A 558 -0.80 -82.41 -63.97
C ALA A 558 -0.05 -81.31 -63.17
N ASP A 559 -0.77 -80.64 -62.25
CA ASP A 559 -0.39 -80.46 -60.83
C ASP A 559 -1.52 -79.79 -60.00
N ASP A 560 -1.76 -80.33 -58.79
CA ASP A 560 -2.61 -79.78 -57.70
C ASP A 560 -1.82 -78.67 -56.93
N ASP A 561 -2.35 -77.83 -56.01
CA ASP A 561 -2.83 -78.20 -54.66
C ASP A 561 -3.26 -76.94 -53.84
N ALA A 562 -3.58 -77.12 -52.55
CA ALA A 562 -4.03 -76.08 -51.59
C ALA A 562 -3.12 -76.00 -50.32
N LEU A 563 -3.47 -75.64 -49.07
CA LEU A 563 -4.74 -75.31 -48.39
C LEU A 563 -4.53 -74.50 -47.07
N LEU A 564 -5.03 -73.25 -46.99
CA LEU A 564 -5.21 -72.40 -45.78
C LEU A 564 -3.96 -71.93 -44.95
N PRO A 565 -4.07 -70.80 -44.18
CA PRO A 565 -3.08 -70.38 -43.16
C PRO A 565 -3.62 -70.27 -41.71
N GLU A 566 -2.73 -69.85 -40.78
CA GLU A 566 -2.86 -69.56 -39.31
C GLU A 566 -2.60 -70.76 -38.36
N PRO A 567 -1.95 -70.58 -37.17
CA PRO A 567 -1.91 -69.37 -36.32
C PRO A 567 -0.52 -68.87 -35.81
N GLY A 568 -0.48 -67.68 -35.17
CA GLY A 568 0.70 -67.09 -34.46
C GLY A 568 0.99 -67.68 -33.06
N PRO A 569 1.51 -66.94 -32.03
CA PRO A 569 2.08 -65.57 -31.97
C PRO A 569 3.44 -65.44 -31.19
N VAL A 570 4.20 -64.33 -31.30
CA VAL A 570 5.34 -64.01 -30.38
C VAL A 570 5.45 -62.51 -30.03
N ALA A 571 5.92 -62.21 -28.81
CA ALA A 571 5.92 -60.91 -28.11
C ALA A 571 7.17 -60.00 -28.38
N PRO A 572 7.25 -58.75 -27.84
CA PRO A 572 8.04 -57.66 -28.43
C PRO A 572 9.47 -57.44 -27.85
N ARG A 573 10.31 -56.72 -28.61
CA ARG A 573 11.61 -56.18 -28.13
C ARG A 573 11.50 -54.77 -27.55
N ARG A 574 12.24 -54.55 -26.46
CA ARG A 574 12.35 -53.29 -25.69
C ARG A 574 13.07 -52.18 -26.47
N GLN A 575 12.62 -50.94 -26.29
CA GLN A 575 13.49 -49.76 -26.30
C GLN A 575 13.26 -48.92 -25.04
N ALA A 576 14.35 -48.39 -24.47
CA ALA A 576 14.31 -47.67 -23.21
C ALA A 576 14.03 -46.16 -23.42
N ARG A 577 13.19 -45.58 -22.56
CA ARG A 577 13.07 -44.13 -22.40
C ARG A 577 13.50 -43.71 -21.00
N ARG A 578 14.37 -42.71 -20.93
CA ARG A 578 14.86 -42.10 -19.68
C ARG A 578 13.77 -41.20 -19.06
N GLY A 579 13.57 -41.37 -17.75
CA GLY A 579 13.38 -40.31 -16.75
C GLY A 579 12.23 -39.29 -16.90
N ARG A 580 11.32 -39.29 -15.92
CA ARG A 580 10.77 -38.06 -15.33
C ARG A 580 10.43 -38.29 -13.85
N LYS A 581 10.68 -37.27 -13.02
CA LYS A 581 10.47 -37.29 -11.56
C LYS A 581 8.97 -37.25 -11.23
N ALA A 582 8.60 -37.81 -10.07
CA ALA A 582 7.26 -37.70 -9.50
C ALA A 582 6.97 -36.27 -8.97
N ALA A 583 5.69 -35.92 -8.93
CA ALA A 583 5.13 -34.78 -8.21
C ALA A 583 3.90 -35.27 -7.41
N PRO A 584 3.59 -34.67 -6.24
CA PRO A 584 2.60 -35.20 -5.30
C PRO A 584 1.14 -34.92 -5.70
N ALA A 585 0.22 -35.67 -5.07
CA ALA A 585 -1.21 -35.63 -5.36
C ALA A 585 -1.93 -34.38 -4.78
N PRO A 586 -3.04 -33.93 -5.41
CA PRO A 586 -3.91 -32.89 -4.87
C PRO A 586 -4.92 -33.43 -3.83
N PRO A 587 -5.45 -32.58 -2.93
CA PRO A 587 -6.43 -32.97 -1.91
C PRO A 587 -7.85 -33.21 -2.50
N PRO A 588 -8.74 -33.92 -1.77
CA PRO A 588 -10.05 -34.30 -2.27
C PRO A 588 -11.05 -33.14 -2.34
N ALA A 589 -11.88 -33.12 -3.39
CA ALA A 589 -12.92 -32.12 -3.59
C ALA A 589 -14.15 -32.35 -2.70
N MET A 590 -14.72 -31.27 -2.17
CA MET A 590 -16.04 -31.30 -1.50
C MET A 590 -17.16 -31.63 -2.50
N ARG A 591 -18.17 -32.36 -2.02
CA ARG A 591 -19.42 -32.63 -2.75
C ARG A 591 -20.28 -31.37 -2.83
N PRO A 592 -20.98 -31.10 -3.96
CA PRO A 592 -22.10 -30.18 -3.96
C PRO A 592 -23.32 -30.82 -3.25
N LEU A 593 -24.11 -29.98 -2.58
CA LEU A 593 -25.45 -30.31 -2.11
C LEU A 593 -26.44 -30.15 -3.28
N LEU A 594 -27.23 -31.20 -3.50
CA LEU A 594 -28.48 -31.32 -4.29
C LEU A 594 -28.55 -30.54 -5.63
#